data_AF-A0A0S9RBH1-F1
#
_entry.id   AF-A0A0S9RBH1-F1
#
_cell.length_a   1.000
_cell.length_b   1.000
_cell.length_c   1.000
_cell.angle_alpha   90.00
_cell.angle_beta   90.00
_cell.angle_gamma   90.00
#
_symmetry.space_group_name_H-M   'P 1'
#
loop_
_entity.id
_entity.type
_entity.pdbx_description
1 polymer ?
#
loop_
_entity_poly.entity_id
_entity_poly.type
_entity_poly.pdbx_seq_one_letter_code
_entity_poly.pdbx_strand_id
1 'polypeptide(L)'
;MTVHILTRRSLFGGALLLGPLMRVGFAMPSDPLLAAIRITEAADTAHRAAGLVSASRLAGGVLSPEWRARRMETARARFAARSELHALTPTTRAGALALVRYYGKRVSHAHPTNTRGAARAAQRRLREVFARPGAYPLDCTAWASLPIPAD
;
A
#
# COMPACT_ATOMS: atom_id res chain seq x y z
N MET A 1 -7.74 -46.54 6.50
CA MET A 1 -8.02 -45.09 6.46
C MET A 1 -7.38 -44.47 7.68
N THR A 2 -6.25 -43.79 7.50
CA THR A 2 -5.51 -43.16 8.59
C THR A 2 -4.95 -41.84 8.07
N VAL A 3 -5.62 -40.75 8.47
CA VAL A 3 -5.27 -39.39 8.10
C VAL A 3 -4.19 -38.91 9.05
N HIS A 4 -2.97 -38.73 8.55
CA HIS A 4 -1.91 -38.04 9.28
C HIS A 4 -2.09 -36.53 9.13
N ILE A 5 -2.44 -35.90 10.25
CA ILE A 5 -2.64 -34.46 10.41
C ILE A 5 -1.30 -33.75 10.19
N LEU A 6 -1.26 -32.87 9.19
CA LEU A 6 -0.14 -32.01 8.84
C LEU A 6 0.20 -31.09 10.03
N THR A 7 1.41 -31.21 10.55
CA THR A 7 1.93 -30.43 11.67
C THR A 7 2.05 -28.96 11.29
N ARG A 8 1.21 -28.09 11.88
CA ARG A 8 1.32 -26.62 11.76
C ARG A 8 2.57 -26.13 12.51
N ARG A 9 3.67 -25.97 11.77
CA ARG A 9 4.89 -25.29 12.22
C ARG A 9 4.62 -23.79 12.39
N SER A 10 4.64 -23.34 13.64
CA SER A 10 5.14 -22.06 14.16
C SER A 10 4.94 -20.80 13.31
N LEU A 11 3.79 -20.15 13.50
CA LEU A 11 3.49 -18.78 13.05
C LEU A 11 3.53 -17.79 14.24
N PHE A 12 4.67 -17.69 14.92
CA PHE A 12 4.89 -16.67 15.98
C PHE A 12 6.32 -16.14 15.96
N GLY A 13 6.71 -15.50 14.86
CA GLY A 13 8.09 -14.98 14.69
C GLY A 13 8.20 -13.65 13.95
N GLY A 14 7.15 -12.82 13.95
CA GLY A 14 7.12 -11.58 13.16
C GLY A 14 6.66 -10.32 13.89
N ALA A 15 6.53 -10.34 15.23
CA ALA A 15 5.92 -9.24 15.99
C ALA A 15 6.93 -8.26 16.62
N LEU A 16 8.24 -8.36 16.36
CA LEU A 16 9.27 -7.63 17.12
C LEU A 16 9.88 -6.39 16.46
N LEU A 17 9.35 -5.89 15.34
CA LEU A 17 9.87 -4.67 14.67
C LEU A 17 8.85 -3.52 14.49
N LEU A 18 7.69 -3.58 15.16
CA LEU A 18 6.71 -2.48 15.23
C LEU A 18 6.74 -1.70 16.56
N GLY A 19 7.74 -1.96 17.40
CA GLY A 19 7.89 -1.37 18.74
C GLY A 19 7.88 0.16 18.85
N PRO A 20 8.44 0.95 17.90
CA PRO A 20 8.50 2.40 18.09
C PRO A 20 7.26 3.16 17.60
N LEU A 21 6.36 2.55 16.83
CA LEU A 21 5.22 3.23 16.19
C LEU A 21 3.92 3.18 17.01
N MET A 22 3.88 2.38 18.07
CA MET A 22 2.67 2.12 18.87
C MET A 22 2.56 2.95 20.17
N ARG A 23 3.32 4.05 20.30
CA ARG A 23 3.36 4.88 21.52
C ARG A 23 2.63 6.23 21.43
N VAL A 24 1.62 6.33 20.57
CA VAL A 24 0.71 7.49 20.52
C VAL A 24 -0.70 6.99 20.84
N GLY A 25 -1.30 7.56 21.88
CA GLY A 25 -2.55 7.12 22.51
C GLY A 25 -3.66 6.73 21.53
N PHE A 26 -4.15 5.50 21.66
CA PHE A 26 -5.30 4.99 20.92
C PHE A 26 -6.59 5.56 21.51
N ALA A 27 -7.01 6.73 21.02
CA ALA A 27 -8.42 7.11 21.03
C ALA A 27 -9.22 6.15 20.11
N MET A 28 -10.53 5.99 20.37
CA MET A 28 -11.54 5.18 19.66
C MET A 28 -11.26 4.91 18.16
N PRO A 29 -11.70 3.76 17.59
CA PRO A 29 -11.12 3.21 16.38
C PRO A 29 -11.28 4.19 15.23
N SER A 30 -10.18 4.84 14.86
CA SER A 30 -10.08 5.51 13.57
C SER A 30 -10.47 4.49 12.51
N ASP A 31 -11.38 4.86 11.60
CA ASP A 31 -11.81 4.03 10.47
C ASP A 31 -10.62 3.16 9.98
N PRO A 32 -10.73 1.82 10.07
CA PRO A 32 -9.60 0.92 9.84
C PRO A 32 -9.01 1.12 8.45
N LEU A 33 -9.83 1.56 7.48
CA LEU A 33 -9.35 1.90 6.15
C LEU A 33 -8.48 3.16 6.18
N LEU A 34 -8.86 4.20 6.91
CA LEU A 34 -8.06 5.41 7.04
C LEU A 34 -6.73 5.14 7.75
N ALA A 35 -6.72 4.26 8.75
CA ALA A 35 -5.49 3.79 9.38
C ALA A 35 -4.60 3.02 8.38
N ALA A 36 -5.17 2.06 7.63
CA ALA A 36 -4.44 1.31 6.62
C ALA A 36 -3.90 2.19 5.50
N ILE A 37 -4.63 3.23 5.07
CA ILE A 37 -4.15 4.22 4.09
C ILE A 37 -2.92 4.95 4.64
N ARG A 38 -2.95 5.45 5.88
CA ARG A 38 -1.80 6.15 6.50
C ARG A 38 -0.57 5.26 6.57
N ILE A 39 -0.72 4.02 7.01
CA ILE A 39 0.36 3.03 7.08
C ILE A 39 0.91 2.76 5.66
N THR A 40 0.03 2.62 4.68
CA THR A 40 0.43 2.38 3.30
C THR A 40 1.15 3.58 2.68
N GLU A 41 0.68 4.80 2.92
CA GLU A 41 1.35 6.03 2.46
C GLU A 41 2.76 6.16 3.07
N ALA A 42 2.92 5.82 4.35
CA ALA A 42 4.23 5.81 5.01
C ALA A 42 5.16 4.75 4.39
N ALA A 43 4.67 3.54 4.15
CA ALA A 43 5.45 2.47 3.52
C ALA A 43 5.84 2.80 2.07
N ASP A 44 4.93 3.39 1.29
CA ASP A 44 5.20 3.88 -0.07
C ASP A 44 6.26 4.97 -0.07
N THR A 45 6.21 5.89 0.89
CA THR A 45 7.19 6.97 1.03
C THR A 45 8.56 6.45 1.43
N ALA A 46 8.63 5.55 2.42
CA ALA A 46 9.87 4.90 2.83
C ALA A 46 10.51 4.12 1.68
N HIS A 47 9.71 3.38 0.90
CA HIS A 47 10.20 2.64 -0.27
C HIS A 47 10.72 3.58 -1.37
N ARG A 48 10.05 4.70 -1.63
CA ARG A 48 10.52 5.71 -2.59
C ARG A 48 11.81 6.38 -2.15
N ALA A 49 11.88 6.81 -0.89
CA ALA A 49 13.08 7.41 -0.31
C ALA A 49 14.26 6.44 -0.38
N ALA A 50 14.06 5.17 -0.03
CA ALA A 50 15.09 4.14 -0.16
C ALA A 50 15.52 3.96 -1.63
N GLY A 51 14.59 4.04 -2.58
CA GLY A 51 14.87 4.00 -4.01
C GLY A 51 15.75 5.17 -4.50
N LEU A 52 15.46 6.40 -4.05
CA LEU A 52 16.26 7.58 -4.38
C LEU A 52 17.68 7.48 -3.81
N VAL A 53 17.81 7.05 -2.55
CA VAL A 53 19.13 6.84 -1.92
C VAL A 53 19.88 5.68 -2.58
N SER A 54 19.19 4.64 -3.05
CA SER A 54 19.81 3.59 -3.88
C SER A 54 20.33 4.14 -5.19
N ALA A 55 19.58 4.99 -5.89
CA ALA A 55 20.01 5.59 -7.15
C ALA A 55 21.25 6.47 -6.95
N SER A 56 21.28 7.30 -5.91
CA SER A 56 22.45 8.14 -5.60
C SER A 56 23.69 7.33 -5.21
N ARG A 57 23.52 6.25 -4.43
CA ARG A 57 24.64 5.37 -4.06
C ARG A 57 25.13 4.52 -5.23
N LEU A 58 24.24 4.08 -6.13
CA LEU A 58 24.63 3.37 -7.35
C LEU A 58 25.45 4.25 -8.30
N ALA A 59 25.16 5.55 -8.36
CA ALA A 59 25.98 6.49 -9.11
C ALA A 59 27.44 6.55 -8.59
N GLY A 60 27.69 6.15 -7.34
CA GLY A 60 29.02 6.00 -6.75
C GLY A 60 29.61 4.58 -6.81
N GLY A 61 28.96 3.61 -7.46
CA GLY A 61 29.43 2.22 -7.57
C GLY A 61 28.39 1.18 -7.15
N VAL A 62 28.83 0.05 -6.58
CA VAL A 62 27.93 -1.06 -6.22
C VAL A 62 27.30 -0.84 -4.84
N LEU A 63 26.00 -1.14 -4.70
CA LEU A 63 25.33 -1.09 -3.40
C LEU A 63 25.85 -2.16 -2.44
N SER A 64 26.17 -1.74 -1.21
CA SER A 64 26.54 -2.67 -0.14
C SER A 64 25.44 -3.72 0.10
N PRO A 65 25.80 -4.94 0.55
CA PRO A 65 24.83 -5.98 0.89
C PRO A 65 23.77 -5.52 1.90
N GLU A 66 24.18 -4.76 2.92
CA GLU A 66 23.29 -4.19 3.93
C GLU A 66 22.24 -3.27 3.31
N TRP A 67 22.64 -2.44 2.34
CA TRP A 67 21.72 -1.55 1.67
C TRP A 67 20.74 -2.29 0.76
N ARG A 68 21.20 -3.35 0.09
CA ARG A 68 20.31 -4.25 -0.66
C ARG A 68 19.28 -4.90 0.26
N ALA A 69 19.69 -5.36 1.44
CA ALA A 69 18.78 -5.91 2.44
C ALA A 69 17.73 -4.87 2.88
N ARG A 70 18.14 -3.63 3.17
CA ARG A 70 17.22 -2.54 3.51
C ARG A 70 16.22 -2.21 2.39
N ARG A 71 16.64 -2.28 1.12
CA ARG A 71 15.73 -2.12 -0.03
C ARG A 71 14.70 -3.23 -0.12
N MET A 72 15.11 -4.46 0.14
CA MET A 72 14.18 -5.60 0.20
C MET A 72 13.19 -5.45 1.36
N GLU A 73 13.65 -5.04 2.53
CA GLU A 73 12.80 -4.82 3.70
C GLU A 73 11.72 -3.77 3.43
N THR A 74 12.09 -2.61 2.89
CA THR A 74 11.11 -1.56 2.53
C THR A 74 10.15 -2.00 1.43
N ALA A 75 10.60 -2.82 0.47
CA ALA A 75 9.71 -3.42 -0.53
C ALA A 75 8.71 -4.40 0.09
N ARG A 76 9.14 -5.23 1.05
CA ARG A 76 8.27 -6.16 1.79
C ARG A 76 7.24 -5.42 2.64
N ALA A 77 7.67 -4.40 3.39
CA ALA A 77 6.77 -3.56 4.18
C ALA A 77 5.70 -2.89 3.30
N ARG A 78 6.11 -2.35 2.14
CA ARG A 78 5.18 -1.79 1.14
C ARG A 78 4.17 -2.82 0.65
N PHE A 79 4.62 -4.04 0.35
CA PHE A 79 3.76 -5.10 -0.12
C PHE A 79 2.75 -5.54 0.95
N ALA A 80 3.20 -5.70 2.20
CA ALA A 80 2.34 -6.07 3.33
C ALA A 80 1.27 -5.01 3.58
N ALA A 81 1.65 -3.74 3.73
CA ALA A 81 0.71 -2.64 3.97
C ALA A 81 -0.34 -2.52 2.86
N ARG A 82 0.06 -2.67 1.59
CA ARG A 82 -0.88 -2.68 0.46
C ARG A 82 -1.82 -3.87 0.48
N SER A 83 -1.32 -5.05 0.83
CA SER A 83 -2.15 -6.25 0.94
C SER A 83 -3.22 -6.07 2.01
N GLU A 84 -2.86 -5.52 3.17
CA GLU A 84 -3.80 -5.18 4.25
C GLU A 84 -4.82 -4.14 3.82
N LEU A 85 -4.39 -3.03 3.20
CA LEU A 85 -5.29 -2.01 2.67
C LEU A 85 -6.30 -2.60 1.68
N HIS A 86 -5.84 -3.48 0.80
CA HIS A 86 -6.68 -4.12 -0.21
C HIS A 86 -7.64 -5.18 0.34
N ALA A 87 -7.38 -5.71 1.53
CA ALA A 87 -8.30 -6.63 2.22
C ALA A 87 -9.51 -5.89 2.79
N LEU A 88 -9.39 -4.57 3.02
CA LEU A 88 -10.47 -3.75 3.55
C LEU A 88 -11.44 -3.30 2.45
N THR A 89 -12.70 -3.16 2.83
CA THR A 89 -13.77 -2.58 1.99
C THR A 89 -14.16 -1.22 2.57
N PRO A 90 -14.20 -0.15 1.76
CA PRO A 90 -14.63 1.16 2.23
C PRO A 90 -16.12 1.12 2.53
N THR A 91 -16.52 1.14 3.80
CA THR A 91 -17.93 1.17 4.22
C THR A 91 -18.44 2.60 4.47
N THR A 92 -17.53 3.58 4.53
CA THR A 92 -17.83 4.99 4.80
C THR A 92 -17.51 5.87 3.59
N ARG A 93 -18.22 7.00 3.46
CA ARG A 93 -17.93 8.02 2.44
C ARG A 93 -16.50 8.56 2.56
N ALA A 94 -16.08 8.82 3.80
CA ALA A 94 -14.75 9.37 4.10
C ALA A 94 -13.65 8.39 3.67
N GLY A 95 -13.81 7.10 3.99
CA GLY A 95 -12.92 6.04 3.57
C GLY A 95 -12.86 5.86 2.05
N ALA A 96 -14.02 5.85 1.39
CA ALA A 96 -14.12 5.77 -0.07
C ALA A 96 -13.35 6.93 -0.76
N LEU A 97 -13.60 8.18 -0.35
CA LEU A 97 -12.91 9.35 -0.90
C LEU A 97 -11.41 9.33 -0.58
N ALA A 98 -11.02 8.88 0.61
CA ALA A 98 -9.62 8.74 0.98
C ALA A 98 -8.89 7.71 0.10
N LEU A 99 -9.55 6.59 -0.22
CA LEU A 99 -9.01 5.56 -1.09
C LEU A 99 -8.80 6.08 -2.52
N VAL A 100 -9.77 6.81 -3.07
CA VAL A 100 -9.65 7.44 -4.39
C VAL A 100 -8.47 8.43 -4.40
N ARG A 101 -8.37 9.30 -3.38
CA ARG A 101 -7.24 10.25 -3.24
C ARG A 101 -5.90 9.52 -3.13
N TYR A 102 -5.83 8.44 -2.37
CA TYR A 102 -4.62 7.62 -2.23
C TYR A 102 -4.14 7.11 -3.59
N TYR A 103 -5.04 6.55 -4.41
CA TYR A 103 -4.67 6.11 -5.77
C TYR A 103 -4.32 7.28 -6.69
N GLY A 104 -5.00 8.43 -6.58
CA GLY A 104 -4.64 9.63 -7.33
C GLY A 104 -3.22 10.11 -7.04
N LYS A 105 -2.85 10.20 -5.75
CA LYS A 105 -1.47 10.47 -5.34
C LYS A 105 -0.50 9.40 -5.86
N ARG A 106 -0.91 8.14 -5.92
CA ARG A 106 -0.04 7.08 -6.45
C ARG A 106 0.22 7.24 -7.94
N VAL A 107 -0.80 7.61 -8.71
CA VAL A 107 -0.68 7.90 -10.15
C VAL A 107 0.22 9.10 -10.38
N SER A 108 0.08 10.18 -9.59
CA SER A 108 0.93 11.38 -9.72
C SER A 108 2.40 11.13 -9.42
N HIS A 109 2.72 10.09 -8.63
CA HIS A 109 4.11 9.67 -8.37
C HIS A 109 4.64 8.64 -9.37
N ALA A 110 3.86 8.24 -10.36
CA ALA A 110 4.34 7.33 -11.40
C ALA A 110 5.40 8.03 -12.28
N HIS A 111 6.34 7.24 -12.80
CA HIS A 111 7.25 7.74 -13.83
C HIS A 111 6.43 8.22 -15.05
N PRO A 112 6.80 9.34 -15.72
CA PRO A 112 6.01 9.91 -16.82
C PRO A 112 5.61 8.90 -17.90
N THR A 113 6.54 8.03 -18.28
CA THR A 113 6.31 6.97 -19.29
C THR A 113 5.33 5.88 -18.83
N ASN A 114 4.98 5.81 -17.55
CA ASN A 114 4.11 4.80 -16.96
C ASN A 114 2.85 5.39 -16.32
N THR A 115 2.61 6.70 -16.41
CA THR A 115 1.46 7.36 -15.76
C THR A 115 0.13 6.79 -16.24
N ARG A 116 -0.01 6.51 -17.55
CA ARG A 116 -1.20 5.87 -18.13
C ARG A 116 -1.44 4.46 -17.61
N GLY A 117 -0.37 3.67 -17.53
CA GLY A 117 -0.42 2.31 -16.97
C GLY A 117 -0.82 2.34 -15.50
N ALA A 118 -0.26 3.27 -14.72
CA ALA A 118 -0.59 3.48 -13.33
C ALA A 118 -2.06 3.91 -13.13
N ALA A 119 -2.56 4.82 -13.96
CA ALA A 119 -3.96 5.27 -13.93
C ALA A 119 -4.93 4.12 -14.23
N ARG A 120 -4.69 3.34 -15.29
CA ARG A 120 -5.53 2.17 -15.63
C ARG A 120 -5.52 1.12 -14.52
N ALA A 121 -4.35 0.85 -13.93
CA ALA A 121 -4.24 -0.08 -12.81
C ALA A 121 -4.98 0.41 -11.56
N ALA A 122 -4.91 1.72 -11.27
CA ALA A 122 -5.66 2.34 -10.19
C ALA A 122 -7.18 2.26 -10.42
N GLN A 123 -7.66 2.62 -11.61
CA GLN A 123 -9.08 2.54 -11.97
C GLN A 123 -9.60 1.11 -11.88
N ARG A 124 -8.88 0.13 -12.43
CA ARG A 124 -9.25 -1.29 -12.32
C ARG A 124 -9.40 -1.70 -10.85
N ARG A 125 -8.46 -1.29 -10.00
CA ARG A 125 -8.50 -1.63 -8.59
C ARG A 125 -9.65 -0.96 -7.84
N LEU A 126 -9.95 0.29 -8.13
CA LEU A 126 -11.09 0.99 -7.56
C LEU A 126 -12.42 0.33 -7.98
N ARG A 127 -12.55 -0.09 -9.25
CA ARG A 127 -13.70 -0.89 -9.73
C ARG A 127 -13.87 -2.17 -8.92
N GLU A 128 -12.79 -2.94 -8.75
CA GLU A 128 -12.82 -4.18 -7.97
C GLU A 128 -13.23 -3.96 -6.51
N VAL A 129 -12.76 -2.87 -5.88
CA VAL A 129 -13.07 -2.58 -4.48
C VAL A 129 -14.50 -2.10 -4.30
N PHE A 130 -14.99 -1.20 -5.17
CA PHE A 130 -16.36 -0.68 -5.07
C PHE A 130 -17.42 -1.66 -5.57
N ALA A 131 -17.05 -2.70 -6.31
CA ALA A 131 -17.95 -3.81 -6.65
C ALA A 131 -18.18 -4.79 -5.48
N ARG A 132 -17.46 -4.65 -4.35
CA ARG A 132 -17.60 -5.55 -3.21
C ARG A 132 -18.91 -5.32 -2.47
N PRO A 133 -19.57 -6.38 -1.96
CA PRO A 133 -20.71 -6.24 -1.08
C PRO A 133 -20.38 -5.36 0.14
N GLY A 134 -21.27 -4.44 0.48
CA GLY A 134 -21.09 -3.52 1.62
C GLY A 134 -20.14 -2.34 1.37
N ALA A 135 -19.60 -2.19 0.15
CA ALA A 135 -18.86 -0.99 -0.21
C ALA A 135 -19.78 0.25 -0.23
N TYR A 136 -19.26 1.38 0.22
CA TYR A 136 -19.95 2.66 0.15
C TYR A 136 -20.21 3.00 -1.32
N PRO A 137 -21.46 3.31 -1.71
CA PRO A 137 -21.80 3.61 -3.09
C PRO A 137 -21.14 4.93 -3.48
N LEU A 138 -20.09 4.84 -4.29
CA LEU A 138 -19.40 6.00 -4.85
C LEU A 138 -19.59 5.99 -6.37
N ASP A 139 -20.05 7.11 -6.92
CA ASP A 139 -20.21 7.28 -8.36
C ASP A 139 -18.89 6.99 -9.09
N CYS A 140 -18.99 6.25 -10.21
CA CYS A 140 -17.84 5.91 -11.03
C CYS A 140 -17.14 7.14 -11.61
N THR A 141 -17.88 8.23 -11.83
CA THR A 141 -17.32 9.52 -12.27
C THR A 141 -16.31 10.10 -11.26
N ALA A 142 -16.50 9.82 -9.96
CA ALA A 142 -15.65 10.33 -8.89
C ALA A 142 -14.24 9.73 -8.90
N TRP A 143 -14.03 8.59 -9.55
CA TRP A 143 -12.70 7.96 -9.70
C TRP A 143 -12.30 7.71 -11.16
N ALA A 144 -13.20 7.90 -12.13
CA ALA A 144 -12.84 7.94 -13.54
C ALA A 144 -11.96 9.16 -13.88
N SER A 145 -12.10 10.25 -13.11
CA SER A 145 -11.38 11.53 -13.25
C SER A 145 -9.95 11.54 -12.68
N LEU A 146 -9.41 10.37 -12.28
CA LEU A 146 -7.99 10.26 -11.92
C LEU A 146 -7.13 10.85 -13.06
N PRO A 147 -6.21 11.78 -12.77
CA PRO A 147 -5.52 12.55 -13.80
C PRO A 147 -4.76 11.61 -14.73
N ILE A 148 -5.25 11.51 -15.97
CA ILE A 148 -4.51 10.94 -17.08
C ILE A 148 -3.91 12.17 -17.78
N PRO A 149 -2.59 12.38 -17.77
CA PRO A 149 -2.01 13.48 -18.53
C PRO A 149 -2.41 13.33 -20.00
N ALA A 150 -2.94 14.42 -20.56
CA ALA A 150 -3.06 14.59 -22.00
C ALA A 150 -1.64 14.52 -22.61
N ASP A 151 -1.54 13.91 -23.79
CA ASP A 151 -0.25 13.73 -24.50
C ASP A 151 0.53 15.04 -24.64
#